data_AF-A0A223D5E0-F1
#
_entry.id   AF-A0A223D5E0-F1
#
_cell.length_a   1.000
_cell.length_b   1.000
_cell.length_c   1.000
_cell.angle_alpha   90.00
_cell.angle_beta   90.00
_cell.angle_gamma   90.00
#
_symmetry.space_group_name_H-M   'P 1'
#
loop_
_entity.id
_entity.type
_entity.pdbx_description
1 polymer ?
#
loop_
_entity_poly.entity_id
_entity_poly.type
_entity_poly.pdbx_seq_one_letter_code
_entity_poly.pdbx_strand_id
1 'polypeptide(L)'
;MNPNTKKTDGVALVFQSPDQKHSLNVRQTEGSGTGKLADTEKVVSINNAEVKFASNDKISELLWTNGSIVFYIFADPNTEIGSEKTLLNIAKKFH
;
A
#
# COMPACT_ATOMS: atom_id res chain seq x y z
N MET A 1 -3.19 -7.11 -17.96
CA MET A 1 -2.22 -8.21 -17.77
C MET A 1 -1.47 -8.41 -19.08
N ASN A 2 -0.15 -8.19 -19.08
CA ASN A 2 0.65 -8.38 -20.29
C ASN A 2 0.71 -9.89 -20.64
N PRO A 3 0.21 -10.31 -21.82
CA PRO A 3 0.12 -11.74 -22.15
C PRO A 3 1.47 -12.42 -22.36
N ASN A 4 2.53 -11.65 -22.60
CA ASN A 4 3.87 -12.17 -22.88
C ASN A 4 4.72 -12.31 -21.61
N THR A 5 4.46 -11.50 -20.58
CA THR A 5 5.24 -11.51 -19.33
C THR A 5 4.45 -12.02 -18.12
N LYS A 6 3.12 -12.16 -18.25
CA LYS A 6 2.17 -12.40 -17.15
C LYS A 6 2.28 -11.37 -16.01
N LYS A 7 2.97 -10.25 -16.24
CA LYS A 7 3.08 -9.15 -15.27
C LYS A 7 1.87 -8.23 -15.41
N THR A 8 1.35 -7.79 -14.27
CA THR A 8 0.43 -6.65 -14.22
C THR A 8 1.24 -5.40 -14.52
N ASP A 9 0.79 -4.60 -15.48
CA ASP A 9 1.37 -3.28 -15.71
C ASP A 9 1.09 -2.44 -14.45
N GLY A 10 2.15 -1.88 -13.89
CA GLY A 10 2.07 -1.20 -12.60
C GLY A 10 3.19 -0.18 -12.43
N VAL A 11 2.89 0.85 -11.65
CA VAL A 11 3.83 1.92 -11.32
C VAL A 11 4.21 1.79 -9.86
N ALA A 12 5.48 2.02 -9.56
CA ALA A 12 5.99 2.09 -8.20
C ALA A 12 6.68 3.44 -7.97
N LEU A 13 6.30 4.11 -6.88
CA LEU A 13 7.02 5.26 -6.34
C LEU A 13 7.73 4.82 -5.06
N VAL A 14 9.03 5.06 -4.99
CA VAL A 14 9.86 4.69 -3.83
C VAL A 14 10.53 5.95 -3.29
N PHE A 15 10.29 6.23 -2.02
CA PHE A 15 10.95 7.30 -1.28
C PHE A 15 11.86 6.66 -0.24
N GLN A 16 13.14 7.01 -0.26
CA GLN A 16 14.16 6.39 0.56
C GLN A 16 14.78 7.44 1.49
N SER A 17 15.02 7.07 2.75
CA SER A 17 15.81 7.88 3.67
C SER A 17 17.26 8.08 3.15
N PRO A 18 17.96 9.16 3.53
CA PRO A 18 19.34 9.40 3.08
C PRO A 18 20.31 8.27 3.43
N ASP A 19 20.08 7.60 4.56
CA ASP A 19 20.87 6.46 5.03
C ASP A 19 20.42 5.11 4.46
N GLN A 20 19.40 5.10 3.61
CA GLN A 20 18.83 3.94 2.93
C GLN A 20 18.26 2.85 3.84
N LYS A 21 18.03 3.15 5.12
CA LYS A 21 17.45 2.17 6.07
C LYS A 21 15.93 2.10 6.01
N HIS A 22 15.26 3.19 5.64
CA HIS A 22 13.81 3.29 5.66
C HIS A 22 13.28 3.71 4.29
N SER A 23 12.25 3.01 3.83
CA SER A 23 11.59 3.31 2.56
C SER A 23 10.08 3.41 2.72
N LEU A 24 9.47 4.27 1.91
CA LEU A 24 8.05 4.26 1.61
C LEU A 24 7.89 3.82 0.16
N ASN A 25 7.10 2.78 -0.04
CA ASN A 25 6.77 2.27 -1.37
C ASN A 25 5.28 2.44 -1.61
N VAL A 26 4.91 3.07 -2.73
CA VAL A 26 3.53 3.15 -3.21
C VAL A 26 3.48 2.44 -4.55
N ARG A 27 2.64 1.40 -4.65
CA ARG A 27 2.44 0.63 -5.87
C ARG A 27 1.02 0.77 -6.36
N GLN A 28 0.88 0.87 -7.67
CA GLN A 28 -0.38 0.89 -8.38
C GLN A 28 -0.37 -0.24 -9.40
N THR A 29 -1.43 -1.05 -9.43
CA THR A 29 -1.62 -2.11 -10.43
C THR A 29 -3.07 -2.16 -10.90
N GLU A 30 -3.31 -2.52 -12.16
CA GLU A 30 -4.68 -2.80 -12.63
C GLU A 30 -5.26 -4.04 -11.95
N GLY A 31 -6.50 -3.93 -11.46
CA GLY A 31 -7.25 -5.01 -10.83
C GLY A 31 -8.43 -4.49 -10.00
N SER A 32 -9.40 -5.37 -9.73
CA SER A 32 -10.59 -5.04 -8.93
C SER A 32 -10.62 -5.70 -7.55
N GLY A 33 -9.61 -6.53 -7.23
CA GLY A 33 -9.55 -7.29 -5.98
C GLY A 33 -8.36 -6.89 -5.13
N THR A 34 -8.61 -6.63 -3.84
CA THR A 34 -7.55 -6.55 -2.84
C THR A 34 -7.18 -7.98 -2.41
N GLY A 35 -5.91 -8.36 -2.53
CA GLY A 35 -5.38 -9.59 -1.96
C GLY A 35 -5.49 -9.65 -0.42
N LYS A 36 -4.90 -10.67 0.19
CA LYS A 36 -4.69 -10.70 1.64
C LYS A 36 -3.40 -9.95 1.99
N LEU A 37 -3.43 -9.22 3.10
CA LEU A 37 -2.22 -8.73 3.75
C LEU A 37 -1.67 -9.81 4.71
N ALA A 38 -0.60 -9.49 5.46
CA ALA A 38 -0.06 -10.34 6.52
C ALA A 38 -1.15 -10.80 7.52
N ASP A 39 -0.82 -11.82 8.33
CA ASP A 39 -1.77 -12.62 9.12
C ASP A 39 -2.71 -11.84 10.07
N THR A 40 -2.38 -10.58 10.41
CA THR A 40 -3.23 -9.71 11.25
C THR A 40 -3.68 -8.48 10.45
N GLU A 41 -4.72 -8.65 9.64
CA GLU A 41 -5.36 -7.56 8.91
C GLU A 41 -6.51 -6.93 9.70
N LYS A 42 -6.64 -5.61 9.62
CA LYS A 42 -7.84 -4.87 10.01
C LYS A 42 -8.41 -4.12 8.83
N VAL A 43 -9.74 -4.06 8.79
CA VAL A 43 -10.47 -3.27 7.79
C VAL A 43 -10.79 -1.90 8.39
N VAL A 44 -10.42 -0.85 7.65
CA VAL A 44 -10.71 0.55 7.97
C VAL A 44 -11.32 1.22 6.74
N SER A 45 -11.96 2.37 6.91
CA SER A 45 -12.60 3.08 5.80
C SER A 45 -11.85 4.37 5.45
N ILE A 46 -11.60 4.60 4.16
CA ILE A 46 -11.16 5.89 3.61
C ILE A 46 -12.11 6.29 2.49
N ASN A 47 -12.71 7.49 2.57
CA ASN A 47 -13.55 8.04 1.49
C ASN A 47 -14.65 7.06 0.99
N ASN A 48 -15.27 6.32 1.92
CA ASN A 48 -16.26 5.26 1.64
C ASN A 48 -15.72 4.01 0.92
N ALA A 49 -14.40 3.89 0.74
CA ALA A 49 -13.74 2.67 0.30
C ALA A 49 -13.22 1.86 1.49
N GLU A 50 -13.29 0.53 1.37
CA GLU A 50 -12.65 -0.38 2.30
C GLU A 50 -11.15 -0.43 2.06
N VAL A 51 -10.41 -0.34 3.15
CA VAL A 51 -8.96 -0.33 3.17
C VAL A 51 -8.51 -1.40 4.14
N LYS A 52 -7.63 -2.28 3.69
CA LYS A 52 -6.98 -3.27 4.54
C LYS A 52 -5.69 -2.65 5.06
N PHE A 53 -5.49 -2.69 6.37
CA PHE A 53 -4.25 -2.31 7.02
C PHE A 53 -3.71 -3.51 7.80
N ALA A 54 -2.42 -3.75 7.71
CA ALA A 54 -1.71 -4.72 8.54
C ALA A 54 -0.37 -4.10 8.98
N SER A 55 0.11 -4.44 10.17
CA SER A 55 1.42 -3.99 10.64
C SER A 55 2.00 -5.01 11.60
N ASN A 56 3.30 -5.24 11.48
CA ASN A 56 4.10 -6.05 12.40
C ASN A 56 5.40 -5.31 12.74
N ASP A 57 6.39 -6.03 13.27
CA ASP A 57 7.71 -5.50 13.64
C ASP A 57 8.59 -5.11 12.44
N LYS A 58 8.24 -5.56 11.22
CA LYS A 58 9.04 -5.42 10.00
C LYS A 58 8.42 -4.49 8.97
N ILE A 59 7.10 -4.49 8.85
CA ILE A 59 6.39 -3.77 7.79
C ILE A 59 5.02 -3.28 8.28
N SER A 60 4.68 -2.05 7.93
CA SER A 60 3.30 -1.57 7.89
C SER A 60 2.83 -1.54 6.45
N GLU A 61 1.65 -2.07 6.21
CA GLU A 61 1.08 -2.30 4.91
C GLU A 61 -0.35 -1.78 4.85
N LEU A 62 -0.71 -1.20 3.72
CA LEU A 62 -2.07 -0.76 3.47
C LEU A 62 -2.45 -1.00 2.00
N LEU A 63 -3.64 -1.58 1.79
CA LEU A 63 -4.11 -2.07 0.50
C LEU A 63 -5.55 -1.62 0.29
N TRP A 64 -5.83 -0.99 -0.84
CA TRP A 64 -7.16 -0.51 -1.18
C TRP A 64 -7.38 -0.53 -2.69
N THR A 65 -8.64 -0.38 -3.10
CA THR A 65 -9.01 -0.22 -4.50
C THR A 65 -9.60 1.15 -4.73
N ASN A 66 -9.40 1.64 -5.95
CA ASN A 66 -10.14 2.76 -6.52
C ASN A 66 -10.55 2.39 -7.95
N GLY A 67 -11.82 2.05 -8.14
CA GLY A 67 -12.31 1.50 -9.40
C GLY A 67 -11.57 0.21 -9.79
N SER A 68 -10.94 0.21 -10.96
CA SER A 68 -10.16 -0.91 -11.50
C SER A 68 -8.67 -0.84 -11.15
N ILE A 69 -8.30 -0.04 -10.15
CA ILE A 69 -6.92 0.13 -9.71
C ILE A 69 -6.78 -0.38 -8.27
N VAL A 70 -5.78 -1.22 -8.04
CA VAL A 70 -5.34 -1.65 -6.72
C VAL A 70 -4.13 -0.81 -6.33
N PHE A 71 -4.20 -0.20 -5.16
CA PHE A 71 -3.09 0.51 -4.54
C PHE A 71 -2.57 -0.26 -3.34
N TYR A 72 -1.25 -0.37 -3.25
CA TYR A 72 -0.55 -1.02 -2.15
C TYR A 72 0.59 -0.12 -1.67
N ILE A 73 0.51 0.31 -0.41
CA ILE A 73 1.53 1.13 0.23
C ILE A 73 2.17 0.36 1.38
N PHE A 74 3.49 0.43 1.51
CA PHE A 74 4.18 -0.17 2.63
C PHE A 74 5.44 0.60 3.03
N ALA A 75 5.76 0.53 4.32
CA ALA A 75 6.89 1.22 4.93
C ALA A 75 7.35 0.53 6.22
N ASP A 76 8.48 1.00 6.77
CA ASP A 76 9.00 0.56 8.06
C ASP A 76 8.06 0.99 9.20
N PRO A 77 7.51 0.05 10.00
CA PRO A 77 6.53 0.32 11.06
C PRO A 77 7.13 1.13 12.22
N ASN A 78 8.46 1.14 12.36
CA ASN A 78 9.17 1.82 13.45
C ASN A 78 9.46 3.29 13.12
N THR A 79 8.86 3.82 12.06
CA THR A 79 9.01 5.21 11.61
C THR A 79 7.67 5.93 11.57
N GLU A 80 7.67 7.26 11.65
CA GLU A 80 6.44 8.04 11.53
C GLU A 80 5.73 7.79 10.19
N ILE A 81 6.51 7.58 9.11
CA ILE A 81 5.99 7.34 7.77
C ILE A 81 5.29 5.98 7.62
N GLY A 82 5.70 4.98 8.40
CA GLY A 82 5.04 3.68 8.46
C GLY A 82 3.95 3.57 9.53
N SER A 83 3.61 4.64 10.24
CA SER A 83 2.47 4.61 11.14
C SER A 83 1.15 4.48 10.36
N GLU A 84 0.16 3.80 10.93
CA GLU A 84 -1.18 3.67 10.34
C GLU A 84 -1.76 5.03 9.95
N LYS A 85 -1.68 6.01 10.87
CA LYS A 85 -2.20 7.36 10.64
C LYS A 85 -1.59 7.99 9.39
N THR A 86 -0.27 7.85 9.20
CA THR A 86 0.42 8.42 8.04
C THR A 86 0.05 7.68 6.76
N LEU A 87 0.05 6.34 6.76
CA LEU A 87 -0.33 5.56 5.59
C LEU A 87 -1.77 5.85 5.15
N LEU A 88 -2.72 5.97 6.09
CA LEU A 88 -4.10 6.38 5.80
C LEU A 88 -4.17 7.79 5.21
N ASN A 89 -3.37 8.72 5.73
CA ASN A 89 -3.33 10.09 5.21
C ASN A 89 -2.74 10.17 3.80
N ILE A 90 -1.75 9.32 3.48
CA ILE A 90 -1.21 9.21 2.11
C ILE A 90 -2.27 8.61 1.18
N ALA A 91 -2.92 7.51 1.57
CA ALA A 91 -3.95 6.87 0.77
C ALA A 91 -5.11 7.82 0.42
N LYS A 92 -5.51 8.71 1.33
CA LYS A 92 -6.49 9.77 1.09
C LYS A 92 -6.14 10.76 -0.03
N LYS A 93 -4.87 10.83 -0.45
CA LYS A 93 -4.40 11.71 -1.54
C LYS A 93 -4.57 11.09 -2.93
N PHE A 94 -4.76 9.78 -3.01
CA PHE A 94 -5.04 9.07 -4.25
C PHE A 94 -6.56 9.00 -4.40
N HIS A 95 -7.11 9.98 -5.12
CA HIS A 95 -8.54 10.10 -5.43
C HIS A 95 -8.97 9.13 -6.51
#